data_AF-A0A4U0Z1X3-F1
#
_entry.id   AF-A0A4U0Z1X3-F1
#
_cell.length_a   1.000
_cell.length_b   1.000
_cell.length_c   1.000
_cell.angle_alpha   90.00
_cell.angle_beta   90.00
_cell.angle_gamma   90.00
#
_symmetry.space_group_name_H-M   'P 1'
#
loop_
_entity.id
_entity.type
_entity.pdbx_description
1 polymer ?
#
loop_
_entity_poly.entity_id
_entity_poly.type
_entity_poly.pdbx_seq_one_letter_code
_entity_poly.pdbx_strand_id
1 'polypeptide(L)'
;MVFRTLTDGVTRGIEGALGAVSETLFEPVVRLGVTGLSRAGKTVFITGLVANLLDRGRMPQLRAQAEGRIEAVFLQPQPDDTLPRFDFEAHLAALTGDDPRWPASTRSISELRLSFRVRPSGMLSGLTGPRTVHLDIIDYPGEWLLDLSLMTKTYAQWSDDTLTRLANRPQARSFMAMARAEDGSLKLEEARAQALAASFTDYLNAARKAGWSDCTPGRFMLPGDLAGSPVLTFAPLPAPSQAPRGSLYREMDRRFEAYKSHVVQPFFREHFSRIDRQVVLVDALGAIHAGPQALEDLRRTMAEILQAFRPGRNTFLSQLLLGHRVERILFAATMADHLHHTQHPKLTVIMQSMLREARDRAAFAGALTAAMSLSSLRATVEETVTRHGETVEAVRGRLMESGRQAAMYPGELPDDPARLLSPAREGAERWLDAEFALMRFGPARIALKPGEGPPHIRLDRAAEFLIGDRL
;
A
#
# COMPACT_ATOMS: atom_id res chain seq x y z
N MET A 1 -37.34 43.54 40.03
CA MET A 1 -38.05 42.79 38.98
C MET A 1 -37.00 42.00 38.19
N VAL A 2 -36.54 40.88 38.75
CA VAL A 2 -35.43 40.04 38.22
C VAL A 2 -35.94 38.61 38.22
N PHE A 3 -36.63 38.19 37.16
CA PHE A 3 -37.01 36.81 36.88
C PHE A 3 -37.40 36.70 35.40
N ARG A 4 -36.42 36.69 34.48
CA ARG A 4 -36.67 36.25 33.09
C ARG A 4 -35.45 35.77 32.27
N THR A 5 -34.30 35.51 32.89
CA THR A 5 -33.06 35.22 32.12
C THR A 5 -32.38 33.89 32.44
N LEU A 6 -33.07 32.96 33.12
CA LEU A 6 -32.50 31.65 33.48
C LEU A 6 -33.11 30.46 32.74
N THR A 7 -34.17 30.65 31.95
CA THR A 7 -34.84 29.56 31.22
C THR A 7 -34.41 29.41 29.75
N ASP A 8 -33.74 30.40 29.16
CA ASP A 8 -33.31 30.35 27.74
C ASP A 8 -31.88 29.81 27.51
N GLY A 9 -31.10 29.63 28.60
CA GLY A 9 -29.74 29.11 28.54
C GLY A 9 -29.64 27.59 28.70
N VAL A 10 -30.59 26.99 29.43
CA VAL A 10 -30.59 25.54 29.69
C VAL A 10 -31.20 24.76 28.53
N THR A 11 -32.20 25.32 27.84
CA THR A 11 -32.81 24.72 26.63
C THR A 11 -31.85 24.69 25.45
N ARG A 12 -31.07 25.76 25.21
CA ARG A 12 -30.01 25.79 24.17
C ARG A 12 -28.83 24.85 24.47
N GLY A 13 -28.52 24.62 25.73
CA GLY A 13 -27.47 23.66 26.14
C GLY A 13 -27.88 22.20 25.91
N ILE A 14 -29.16 21.87 26.11
CA ILE A 14 -29.69 20.52 25.90
C ILE A 14 -29.99 20.26 24.41
N GLU A 15 -30.50 21.25 23.66
CA GLU A 15 -30.64 21.14 22.19
C GLU A 15 -29.28 21.12 21.48
N GLY A 16 -28.28 21.85 21.96
CA GLY A 16 -26.90 21.79 21.45
C GLY A 16 -26.18 20.48 21.78
N ALA A 17 -26.43 19.90 22.96
CA ALA A 17 -25.86 18.61 23.34
C ALA A 17 -26.56 17.43 22.62
N LEU A 18 -27.89 17.47 22.47
CA LEU A 18 -28.64 16.47 21.68
C LEU A 18 -28.37 16.62 20.18
N GLY A 19 -28.18 17.85 19.69
CA GLY A 19 -27.76 18.16 18.32
C GLY A 19 -26.34 17.69 18.03
N ALA A 20 -25.38 17.93 18.93
CA ALA A 20 -24.00 17.44 18.78
C ALA A 20 -23.88 15.92 18.89
N VAL A 21 -24.66 15.28 19.78
CA VAL A 21 -24.71 13.81 19.89
C VAL A 21 -25.43 13.18 18.71
N SER A 22 -26.44 13.85 18.14
CA SER A 22 -27.09 13.41 16.91
C SER A 22 -26.20 13.62 15.67
N GLU A 23 -25.53 14.77 15.53
CA GLU A 23 -24.64 15.06 14.39
C GLU A 23 -23.43 14.13 14.38
N THR A 24 -22.78 13.90 15.52
CA THR A 24 -21.64 12.94 15.61
C THR A 24 -22.00 11.49 15.26
N LEU A 25 -23.28 11.10 15.39
CA LEU A 25 -23.78 9.80 14.94
C LEU A 25 -24.09 9.74 13.42
N PHE A 26 -24.19 10.89 12.75
CA PHE A 26 -24.49 11.00 11.31
C PHE A 26 -23.36 11.62 10.47
N GLU A 27 -22.24 12.02 11.09
CA GLU A 27 -21.07 12.54 10.39
C GLU A 27 -20.45 11.45 9.48
N PRO A 28 -20.37 11.68 8.16
CA PRO A 28 -19.83 10.69 7.24
C PRO A 28 -18.37 10.40 7.53
N VAL A 29 -18.04 9.12 7.70
CA VAL A 29 -16.67 8.62 7.85
C VAL A 29 -16.26 7.89 6.57
N VAL A 30 -15.08 8.21 6.04
CA VAL A 30 -14.43 7.48 4.95
C VAL A 30 -13.19 6.80 5.49
N ARG A 31 -13.13 5.48 5.40
CA ARG A 31 -11.96 4.68 5.81
C ARG A 31 -11.09 4.38 4.61
N LEU A 32 -9.92 5.00 4.57
CA LEU A 32 -8.90 4.81 3.56
C LEU A 32 -7.84 3.82 4.05
N GLY A 33 -7.86 2.61 3.50
CA GLY A 33 -6.76 1.67 3.61
C GLY A 33 -5.57 2.13 2.77
N VAL A 34 -4.39 2.22 3.39
CA VAL A 34 -3.14 2.52 2.70
C VAL A 34 -2.20 1.34 2.86
N THR A 35 -1.81 0.77 1.73
CA THR A 35 -0.88 -0.34 1.70
C THR A 35 0.13 -0.17 0.56
N GLY A 36 1.19 -0.96 0.55
CA GLY A 36 2.18 -0.88 -0.52
C GLY A 36 3.01 -2.14 -0.63
N LEU A 37 3.39 -2.49 -1.86
CA LEU A 37 4.32 -3.58 -2.13
C LEU A 37 5.74 -3.10 -1.82
N SER A 38 6.49 -3.90 -1.05
CA SER A 38 7.89 -3.71 -0.63
C SER A 38 8.56 -2.38 -1.04
N ARG A 39 8.72 -1.46 -0.08
CA ARG A 39 9.36 -0.14 -0.25
C ARG A 39 8.62 0.88 -1.12
N ALA A 40 7.34 0.68 -1.44
CA ALA A 40 6.54 1.65 -2.20
C ALA A 40 6.24 3.00 -1.48
N GLY A 41 6.97 3.39 -0.43
CA GLY A 41 6.87 4.75 0.12
C GLY A 41 5.59 5.08 0.89
N LYS A 42 4.95 4.10 1.53
CA LYS A 42 3.70 4.27 2.29
C LYS A 42 3.71 5.36 3.35
N THR A 43 4.72 5.35 4.22
CA THR A 43 4.89 6.37 5.25
C THR A 43 5.03 7.77 4.63
N VAL A 44 5.75 7.88 3.52
CA VAL A 44 5.90 9.14 2.75
C VAL A 44 4.57 9.55 2.10
N PHE A 45 3.80 8.60 1.57
CA PHE A 45 2.47 8.86 1.01
C PHE A 45 1.50 9.41 2.04
N ILE A 46 1.35 8.75 3.18
CA ILE A 46 0.42 9.20 4.23
C ILE A 46 0.84 10.58 4.72
N THR A 47 2.13 10.76 5.04
CA THR A 47 2.66 12.04 5.51
C THR A 47 2.44 13.15 4.49
N GLY A 48 2.80 12.92 3.23
CA GLY A 48 2.61 13.90 2.16
C GLY A 48 1.13 14.23 1.91
N LEU A 49 0.26 13.22 1.98
CA LEU A 49 -1.18 13.39 1.77
C LEU A 49 -1.79 14.22 2.91
N VAL A 50 -1.52 13.84 4.16
CA VAL A 50 -2.03 14.53 5.35
C VAL A 50 -1.52 15.97 5.37
N ALA A 51 -0.22 16.21 5.15
CA ALA A 51 0.34 17.54 5.12
C ALA A 51 -0.29 18.42 4.02
N ASN A 52 -0.51 17.89 2.82
CA ASN A 52 -1.17 18.64 1.74
C ASN A 52 -2.69 18.77 1.93
N LEU A 53 -3.34 17.96 2.77
CA LEU A 53 -4.75 18.13 3.13
C LEU A 53 -4.93 19.16 4.27
N LEU A 54 -3.96 19.30 5.15
CA LEU A 54 -3.93 20.36 6.16
C LEU A 54 -3.59 21.71 5.51
N ASP A 55 -2.51 21.75 4.73
CA ASP A 55 -2.01 22.93 4.02
C ASP A 55 -2.22 22.80 2.49
N ARG A 56 -3.45 23.11 2.06
CA ARG A 56 -4.00 22.74 0.74
C ARG A 56 -3.57 23.62 -0.44
N GLY A 57 -2.60 24.51 -0.29
CA GLY A 57 -2.15 25.42 -1.35
C GLY A 57 -1.68 24.71 -2.63
N ARG A 58 -1.27 23.45 -2.54
CA ARG A 58 -0.85 22.61 -3.68
C ARG A 58 -1.90 21.59 -4.14
N MET A 59 -3.15 21.72 -3.72
CA MET A 59 -4.23 20.77 -4.05
C MET A 59 -5.28 21.30 -5.07
N PRO A 60 -4.90 21.95 -6.20
CA PRO A 60 -5.87 22.56 -7.11
C PRO A 60 -6.70 21.54 -7.90
N GLN A 61 -6.30 20.27 -7.97
CA GLN A 61 -7.08 19.23 -8.66
C GLN A 61 -8.03 18.47 -7.73
N LEU A 62 -8.02 18.78 -6.43
CA LEU A 62 -9.09 18.39 -5.51
C LEU A 62 -10.22 19.40 -5.69
N ARG A 63 -11.35 18.98 -6.29
CA ARG A 63 -12.40 19.92 -6.72
C ARG A 63 -12.97 20.75 -5.58
N ALA A 64 -13.24 20.11 -4.44
CA ALA A 64 -13.72 20.80 -3.24
C ALA A 64 -12.77 21.91 -2.75
N GLN A 65 -11.45 21.73 -2.92
CA GLN A 65 -10.47 22.77 -2.61
C GLN A 65 -10.46 23.86 -3.68
N ALA A 66 -10.48 23.50 -4.95
CA ALA A 66 -10.49 24.45 -6.07
C ALA A 66 -11.72 25.37 -6.05
N GLU A 67 -12.86 24.85 -5.61
CA GLU A 67 -14.13 25.56 -5.45
C GLU A 67 -14.22 26.33 -4.11
N GLY A 68 -13.18 26.26 -3.26
CA GLY A 68 -13.17 26.90 -1.95
C GLY A 68 -14.22 26.37 -0.97
N ARG A 69 -14.67 25.12 -1.14
CA ARG A 69 -15.70 24.50 -0.29
C ARG A 69 -15.15 23.94 1.02
N ILE A 70 -13.87 23.58 1.07
CA ILE A 70 -13.23 23.09 2.29
C ILE A 70 -12.87 24.29 3.18
N GLU A 71 -13.65 24.51 4.24
CA GLU A 71 -13.44 25.60 5.18
C GLU A 71 -12.27 25.34 6.12
N ALA A 72 -12.17 24.11 6.63
CA ALA A 72 -11.11 23.70 7.53
C ALA A 72 -10.81 22.20 7.39
N VAL A 73 -9.56 21.84 7.69
CA VAL A 73 -9.12 20.46 7.87
C VAL A 73 -8.24 20.42 9.11
N PHE A 74 -8.49 19.48 10.01
CA PHE A 74 -7.74 19.36 11.25
C PHE A 74 -7.59 17.89 11.66
N LEU A 75 -6.55 17.60 12.44
CA LEU A 75 -6.35 16.30 13.06
C LEU A 75 -7.32 16.16 14.23
N GLN A 76 -7.91 14.96 14.36
CA GLN A 76 -8.76 14.60 15.48
C GLN A 76 -8.23 13.30 16.10
N PRO A 77 -8.47 13.03 17.40
CA PRO A 77 -8.21 11.71 17.96
C PRO A 77 -8.82 10.60 17.09
N GLN A 78 -8.06 9.53 16.89
CA GLN A 78 -8.52 8.36 16.14
C GLN A 78 -9.61 7.61 16.92
N PRO A 79 -10.47 6.83 16.25
CA PRO A 79 -11.58 6.14 16.90
C PRO A 79 -11.17 4.85 17.64
N ASP A 80 -10.07 4.19 17.24
CA ASP A 80 -9.66 2.90 17.80
C ASP A 80 -8.45 3.05 18.74
N ASP A 81 -8.70 2.96 20.04
CA ASP A 81 -7.65 3.05 21.08
C ASP A 81 -6.75 1.80 21.16
N THR A 82 -7.08 0.73 20.44
CA THR A 82 -6.27 -0.49 20.40
C THR A 82 -5.18 -0.45 19.34
N LEU A 83 -5.27 0.50 18.40
CA LEU A 83 -4.29 0.69 17.32
C LEU A 83 -3.30 1.83 17.65
N PRO A 84 -2.01 1.67 17.32
CA PRO A 84 -1.07 2.78 17.41
C PRO A 84 -1.49 3.94 16.49
N ARG A 85 -1.30 5.18 16.96
CA ARG A 85 -1.45 6.37 16.12
C ARG A 85 -0.30 6.46 15.12
N PHE A 86 -0.60 6.81 13.87
CA PHE A 86 0.42 7.15 12.89
C PHE A 86 1.20 8.39 13.34
N ASP A 87 2.52 8.28 13.44
CA ASP A 87 3.41 9.34 13.94
C ASP A 87 3.66 10.44 12.88
N PHE A 88 2.57 11.13 12.51
CA PHE A 88 2.56 12.13 11.44
C PHE A 88 3.58 13.23 11.68
N GLU A 89 3.65 13.77 12.90
CA GLU A 89 4.50 14.90 13.23
C GLU A 89 5.99 14.56 13.09
N ALA A 90 6.43 13.41 13.61
CA ALA A 90 7.83 13.00 13.48
C ALA A 90 8.20 12.65 12.04
N HIS A 91 7.30 12.03 11.28
CA HIS A 91 7.52 11.73 9.87
C HIS A 91 7.60 13.01 9.03
N LEU A 92 6.73 13.99 9.28
CA LEU A 92 6.79 15.28 8.59
C LEU A 92 8.11 16.00 8.90
N ALA A 93 8.48 16.08 10.19
CA ALA A 93 9.75 16.68 10.61
C ALA A 93 10.97 16.00 9.98
N ALA A 94 10.95 14.66 9.84
CA ALA A 94 12.01 13.92 9.15
C ALA A 94 12.11 14.30 7.66
N LEU A 95 10.99 14.56 6.98
CA LEU A 95 10.95 14.88 5.56
C LEU A 95 11.28 16.35 5.26
N THR A 96 10.91 17.28 6.14
CA THR A 96 10.96 18.73 5.88
C THR A 96 11.92 19.51 6.78
N GLY A 97 12.52 18.85 7.78
CA GLY A 97 13.47 19.48 8.70
C GLY A 97 14.81 19.85 8.07
N ASP A 98 15.73 20.37 8.89
CA ASP A 98 17.04 20.89 8.44
C ASP A 98 17.98 19.81 7.90
N ASP A 99 17.84 18.57 8.37
CA ASP A 99 18.50 17.39 7.78
C ASP A 99 17.43 16.40 7.29
N PRO A 100 16.87 16.64 6.09
CA PRO A 100 15.76 15.87 5.60
C PRO A 100 16.22 14.44 5.27
N ARG A 101 15.44 13.46 5.72
CA ARG A 101 15.69 12.02 5.56
C ARG A 101 14.38 11.26 5.36
N TRP A 102 14.45 10.12 4.68
CA TRP A 102 13.29 9.25 4.56
C TRP A 102 12.90 8.68 5.94
N PRO A 103 11.61 8.71 6.33
CA PRO A 103 11.16 8.11 7.57
C PRO A 103 11.30 6.59 7.53
N ALA A 104 11.39 5.96 8.71
CA ALA A 104 11.45 4.52 8.81
C ALA A 104 10.16 3.88 8.28
N SER A 105 10.27 2.71 7.67
CA SER A 105 9.08 1.99 7.18
C SER A 105 8.26 1.44 8.36
N THR A 106 6.94 1.61 8.28
CA THR A 106 5.99 1.08 9.28
C THR A 106 6.08 -0.45 9.36
N ARG A 107 6.17 -0.99 10.58
CA ARG A 107 6.28 -2.45 10.83
C ARG A 107 4.99 -3.09 11.38
N SER A 108 4.02 -2.26 11.74
CA SER A 108 2.73 -2.64 12.30
C SER A 108 1.60 -1.87 11.62
N ILE A 109 0.36 -2.19 11.98
CA ILE A 109 -0.79 -1.38 11.65
C ILE A 109 -0.76 -0.06 12.46
N SER A 110 -1.26 1.03 11.89
CA SER A 110 -1.51 2.30 12.60
C SER A 110 -2.64 3.09 11.95
N GLU A 111 -3.22 4.03 12.68
CA GLU A 111 -4.36 4.84 12.22
C GLU A 111 -4.13 6.35 12.43
N LEU A 112 -4.78 7.17 11.61
CA LEU A 112 -4.88 8.62 11.79
C LEU A 112 -6.24 9.11 11.33
N ARG A 113 -6.84 10.07 12.05
CA ARG A 113 -8.08 10.74 11.63
C ARG A 113 -7.84 12.19 11.22
N LEU A 114 -8.36 12.55 10.05
CA LEU A 114 -8.56 13.92 9.61
C LEU A 114 -10.06 14.25 9.57
N SER A 115 -10.41 15.47 9.94
CA SER A 115 -11.77 15.97 9.89
C SER A 115 -11.85 17.20 8.99
N PHE A 116 -12.78 17.15 8.04
CA PHE A 116 -13.00 18.20 7.06
C PHE A 116 -14.30 18.92 7.40
N ARG A 117 -14.25 20.23 7.57
CA ARG A 117 -15.45 21.06 7.57
C ARG A 117 -15.68 21.56 6.15
N VAL A 118 -16.74 21.10 5.51
CA VAL A 118 -16.96 21.30 4.07
C VAL A 118 -18.36 21.84 3.79
N ARG A 119 -18.41 22.82 2.88
CA ARG A 119 -19.67 23.32 2.34
C ARG A 119 -20.27 22.32 1.33
N PRO A 120 -21.57 22.00 1.45
CA PRO A 120 -22.24 21.13 0.50
C PRO A 120 -22.22 21.74 -0.91
N SER A 121 -22.29 20.88 -1.93
CA SER A 121 -22.36 21.28 -3.34
C SER A 121 -23.80 21.17 -3.88
N GLY A 122 -24.08 21.82 -5.01
CA GLY A 122 -25.37 21.73 -5.71
C GLY A 122 -26.37 22.85 -5.40
N MET A 123 -27.56 22.77 -6.02
CA MET A 123 -28.57 23.86 -6.04
C MET A 123 -29.16 24.20 -4.65
N LEU A 124 -29.08 23.27 -3.68
CA LEU A 124 -29.59 23.45 -2.32
C LEU A 124 -28.49 23.81 -1.31
N SER A 125 -27.25 24.01 -1.75
CA SER A 125 -26.10 24.30 -0.88
C SER A 125 -26.26 25.54 0.00
N GLY A 126 -27.11 26.49 -0.39
CA GLY A 126 -27.42 27.69 0.41
C GLY A 126 -28.37 27.45 1.59
N LEU A 127 -29.03 26.29 1.68
CA LEU A 127 -30.00 25.97 2.74
C LEU A 127 -29.41 25.13 3.87
N THR A 128 -28.33 24.42 3.62
CA THR A 128 -27.65 23.53 4.58
C THR A 128 -26.28 24.10 4.94
N GLY A 129 -25.99 24.21 6.24
CA GLY A 129 -24.69 24.66 6.72
C GLY A 129 -23.53 23.70 6.39
N PRO A 130 -22.28 24.10 6.67
CA PRO A 130 -21.11 23.24 6.52
C PRO A 130 -21.27 21.97 7.36
N ARG A 131 -20.83 20.83 6.81
CA ARG A 131 -20.85 19.53 7.51
C ARG A 131 -19.43 19.04 7.78
N THR A 132 -19.27 18.22 8.80
CA THR A 132 -18.02 17.50 9.05
C THR A 132 -18.01 16.20 8.24
N VAL A 133 -16.88 15.89 7.60
CA VAL A 133 -16.58 14.59 7.00
C VAL A 133 -15.27 14.10 7.60
N HIS A 134 -15.25 12.87 8.11
CA HIS A 134 -14.04 12.26 8.65
C HIS A 134 -13.35 11.39 7.61
N LEU A 135 -12.03 11.41 7.63
CA LEU A 135 -11.15 10.51 6.89
C LEU A 135 -10.28 9.77 7.89
N ASP A 136 -10.54 8.48 8.05
CA ASP A 136 -9.70 7.56 8.80
C ASP A 136 -8.70 6.94 7.83
N ILE A 137 -7.40 7.12 8.09
CA ILE A 137 -6.32 6.58 7.27
C ILE A 137 -5.70 5.41 8.03
N ILE A 138 -5.86 4.20 7.51
CA ILE A 138 -5.34 2.98 8.12
C ILE A 138 -4.10 2.52 7.34
N ASP A 139 -2.93 2.66 7.96
CA ASP A 139 -1.65 2.15 7.46
C ASP A 139 -1.51 0.68 7.87
N TYR A 140 -1.35 -0.24 6.92
CA TYR A 140 -0.97 -1.62 7.22
C TYR A 140 0.02 -2.21 6.19
N PRO A 141 0.87 -3.19 6.57
CA PRO A 141 1.83 -3.81 5.65
C PRO A 141 1.18 -4.47 4.43
N GLY A 142 1.76 -4.26 3.24
CA GLY A 142 1.22 -4.86 2.01
C GLY A 142 1.41 -6.35 1.93
N GLU A 143 2.46 -6.85 2.58
CA GLU A 143 2.73 -8.28 2.72
C GLU A 143 1.57 -9.01 3.40
N TRP A 144 0.81 -8.33 4.27
CA TRP A 144 -0.35 -8.91 4.94
C TRP A 144 -1.56 -9.05 4.02
N LEU A 145 -1.65 -8.22 2.98
CA LEU A 145 -2.70 -8.32 1.96
C LEU A 145 -2.50 -9.55 1.07
N LEU A 146 -1.24 -9.90 0.80
CA LEU A 146 -0.87 -11.06 -0.01
C LEU A 146 -1.36 -12.37 0.61
N ASP A 147 -1.46 -12.42 1.94
CA ASP A 147 -1.94 -13.60 2.65
C ASP A 147 -3.41 -13.92 2.37
N LEU A 148 -4.18 -12.97 1.81
CA LEU A 148 -5.56 -13.27 1.41
C LEU A 148 -5.60 -14.32 0.29
N SER A 149 -4.56 -14.40 -0.53
CA SER A 149 -4.42 -15.46 -1.54
C SER A 149 -4.29 -16.85 -0.94
N LEU A 150 -3.83 -16.97 0.31
CA LEU A 150 -3.70 -18.24 1.02
C LEU A 150 -5.05 -18.81 1.45
N MET A 151 -6.07 -17.94 1.62
CA MET A 151 -7.41 -18.37 2.07
C MET A 151 -8.08 -19.32 1.09
N THR A 152 -7.66 -19.33 -0.17
CA THR A 152 -8.24 -20.17 -1.23
C THR A 152 -7.40 -21.40 -1.54
N LYS A 153 -6.28 -21.61 -0.84
CA LYS A 153 -5.34 -22.70 -1.08
C LYS A 153 -5.38 -23.69 0.08
N THR A 154 -5.24 -24.97 -0.25
CA THR A 154 -4.82 -25.98 0.73
C THR A 154 -3.31 -25.88 0.96
N TYR A 155 -2.81 -26.42 2.08
CA TYR A 155 -1.37 -26.47 2.33
C TYR A 155 -0.61 -27.17 1.20
N ALA A 156 -1.14 -28.27 0.67
CA ALA A 156 -0.51 -29.01 -0.43
C ALA A 156 -0.35 -28.14 -1.69
N GLN A 157 -1.41 -27.41 -2.09
CA GLN A 157 -1.37 -26.49 -3.23
C GLN A 157 -0.40 -25.34 -2.99
N TRP A 158 -0.48 -24.69 -1.83
CA TRP A 158 0.41 -23.60 -1.49
C TRP A 158 1.88 -24.05 -1.46
N SER A 159 2.15 -25.23 -0.91
CA SER A 159 3.50 -25.77 -0.82
C SER A 159 4.09 -26.04 -2.20
N ASP A 160 3.35 -26.74 -3.06
CA ASP A 160 3.80 -27.06 -4.42
C ASP A 160 4.03 -25.80 -5.28
N ASP A 161 3.06 -24.87 -5.27
CA ASP A 161 3.16 -23.58 -5.94
C ASP A 161 4.38 -22.78 -5.47
N THR A 162 4.64 -22.81 -4.16
CA THR A 162 5.76 -22.09 -3.56
C THR A 162 7.07 -22.75 -3.97
N LEU A 163 7.25 -24.04 -3.74
CA LEU A 163 8.49 -24.76 -4.07
C LEU A 163 8.83 -24.70 -5.57
N THR A 164 7.84 -24.79 -6.46
CA THR A 164 8.01 -24.63 -7.91
C THR A 164 8.59 -23.27 -8.25
N ARG A 165 8.05 -22.22 -7.64
CA ARG A 165 8.48 -20.83 -7.86
C ARG A 165 9.86 -20.53 -7.29
N LEU A 166 10.19 -21.12 -6.15
CA LEU A 166 11.47 -20.98 -5.47
C LEU A 166 12.62 -21.64 -6.22
N ALA A 167 12.33 -22.63 -7.07
CA ALA A 167 13.34 -23.48 -7.71
C ALA A 167 14.47 -22.70 -8.42
N ASN A 168 14.14 -21.56 -9.02
CA ASN A 168 15.09 -20.74 -9.78
C ASN A 168 15.56 -19.48 -9.05
N ARG A 169 15.17 -19.29 -7.78
CA ARG A 169 15.56 -18.11 -6.99
C ARG A 169 16.87 -18.36 -6.26
N PRO A 170 17.95 -17.59 -6.53
CA PRO A 170 19.22 -17.77 -5.81
C PRO A 170 19.08 -17.67 -4.29
N GLN A 171 18.19 -16.79 -3.81
CA GLN A 171 17.91 -16.56 -2.40
C GLN A 171 17.30 -17.78 -1.71
N ALA A 172 16.62 -18.67 -2.45
CA ALA A 172 15.93 -19.84 -1.90
C ALA A 172 16.83 -21.07 -1.76
N ARG A 173 18.09 -21.03 -2.25
CA ARG A 173 18.96 -22.21 -2.36
C ARG A 173 19.10 -22.99 -1.06
N SER A 174 19.35 -22.30 0.06
CA SER A 174 19.51 -22.94 1.37
C SER A 174 18.22 -23.61 1.84
N PHE A 175 17.10 -22.90 1.77
CA PHE A 175 15.79 -23.43 2.12
C PHE A 175 15.39 -24.62 1.23
N MET A 176 15.56 -24.50 -0.09
CA MET A 176 15.23 -25.58 -1.04
C MET A 176 16.05 -26.84 -0.80
N ALA A 177 17.32 -26.72 -0.43
CA ALA A 177 18.15 -27.87 -0.08
C ALA A 177 17.62 -28.56 1.20
N MET A 178 17.28 -27.78 2.23
CA MET A 178 16.72 -28.30 3.49
C MET A 178 15.36 -28.97 3.26
N ALA A 179 14.44 -28.31 2.57
CA ALA A 179 13.09 -28.82 2.31
C ALA A 179 13.08 -30.10 1.46
N ARG A 180 14.02 -30.25 0.52
CA ARG A 180 14.15 -31.47 -0.32
C ARG A 180 14.83 -32.64 0.39
N ALA A 181 15.68 -32.37 1.38
CA ALA A 181 16.32 -33.40 2.19
C ALA A 181 15.42 -33.93 3.31
N GLU A 182 14.34 -33.20 3.62
CA GLU A 182 13.39 -33.55 4.67
C GLU A 182 12.40 -34.63 4.22
N ASP A 183 12.20 -35.65 5.05
CA ASP A 183 11.11 -36.62 4.86
C ASP A 183 9.89 -36.23 5.72
N GLY A 184 8.92 -35.59 5.08
CA GLY A 184 7.70 -35.12 5.73
C GLY A 184 6.78 -36.24 6.29
N SER A 185 7.04 -37.51 5.96
CA SER A 185 6.29 -38.65 6.50
C SER A 185 6.73 -39.04 7.91
N LEU A 186 7.94 -38.63 8.32
CA LEU A 186 8.49 -38.92 9.64
C LEU A 186 7.74 -38.18 10.74
N LYS A 187 7.83 -38.71 11.97
CA LYS A 187 7.24 -38.10 13.17
C LYS A 187 7.76 -36.68 13.35
N LEU A 188 6.89 -35.76 13.76
CA LEU A 188 7.25 -34.39 14.09
C LEU A 188 8.38 -34.34 15.12
N GLU A 189 9.45 -33.63 14.76
CA GLU A 189 10.48 -33.14 15.66
C GLU A 189 10.46 -31.62 15.65
N GLU A 190 10.16 -31.01 16.80
CA GLU A 190 9.93 -29.55 16.87
C GLU A 190 11.15 -28.74 16.41
N ALA A 191 12.35 -29.19 16.77
CA ALA A 191 13.59 -28.52 16.36
C ALA A 191 13.76 -28.48 14.83
N ARG A 192 13.36 -29.54 14.11
CA ARG A 192 13.39 -29.58 12.64
C ARG A 192 12.35 -28.66 12.04
N ALA A 193 11.13 -28.65 12.58
CA ALA A 193 10.07 -27.75 12.13
C ALA A 193 10.46 -26.26 12.30
N GLN A 194 11.07 -25.91 13.43
CA GLN A 194 11.57 -24.56 13.68
C GLN A 194 12.72 -24.18 12.75
N ALA A 195 13.66 -25.10 12.49
CA ALA A 195 14.76 -24.86 11.55
C ALA A 195 14.26 -24.62 10.11
N LEU A 196 13.27 -25.39 9.66
CA LEU A 196 12.63 -25.21 8.36
C LEU A 196 11.92 -23.85 8.27
N ALA A 197 11.13 -23.48 9.28
CA ALA A 197 10.43 -22.20 9.32
C ALA A 197 11.40 -21.01 9.37
N ALA A 198 12.49 -21.12 10.13
CA ALA A 198 13.53 -20.10 10.18
C ALA A 198 14.22 -19.93 8.81
N SER A 199 14.64 -21.03 8.19
CA SER A 199 15.26 -21.01 6.85
C SER A 199 14.32 -20.42 5.79
N PHE A 200 13.03 -20.75 5.86
CA PHE A 200 12.03 -20.17 4.97
C PHE A 200 11.83 -18.66 5.22
N THR A 201 11.82 -18.23 6.49
CA THR A 201 11.74 -16.80 6.87
C THR A 201 12.94 -16.02 6.37
N ASP A 202 14.15 -16.58 6.46
CA ASP A 202 15.37 -15.99 5.94
C ASP A 202 15.30 -15.82 4.41
N TYR A 203 14.80 -16.85 3.72
CA TYR A 203 14.51 -16.74 2.29
C TYR A 203 13.54 -15.58 1.98
N LEU A 204 12.41 -15.48 2.68
CA LEU A 204 11.41 -14.44 2.44
C LEU A 204 12.01 -13.04 2.62
N ASN A 205 12.79 -12.83 3.68
CA ASN A 205 13.50 -11.57 3.91
C ASN A 205 14.53 -11.26 2.82
N ALA A 206 15.30 -12.27 2.37
CA ALA A 206 16.28 -12.11 1.29
C ALA A 206 15.60 -11.82 -0.06
N ALA A 207 14.49 -12.50 -0.36
CA ALA A 207 13.70 -12.27 -1.57
C ALA A 207 13.11 -10.86 -1.59
N ARG A 208 12.49 -10.44 -0.49
CA ARG A 208 12.01 -9.07 -0.31
C ARG A 208 13.12 -8.04 -0.49
N LYS A 209 14.32 -8.31 0.06
CA LYS A 209 15.47 -7.40 -0.09
C LYS A 209 15.90 -7.27 -1.55
N ALA A 210 15.84 -8.37 -2.30
CA ALA A 210 16.15 -8.47 -3.72
C ALA A 210 15.06 -7.92 -4.66
N GLY A 211 13.92 -7.47 -4.13
CA GLY A 211 12.87 -6.81 -4.92
C GLY A 211 11.72 -7.72 -5.37
N TRP A 212 11.68 -8.97 -4.90
CA TRP A 212 10.50 -9.82 -5.11
C TRP A 212 9.30 -9.29 -4.31
N SER A 213 8.14 -9.24 -4.96
CA SER A 213 6.88 -8.75 -4.41
C SER A 213 6.02 -9.87 -3.83
N ASP A 214 6.17 -11.09 -4.32
CA ASP A 214 5.35 -12.25 -4.00
C ASP A 214 5.78 -13.03 -2.73
N CYS A 215 6.19 -12.31 -1.69
CA CYS A 215 6.69 -12.92 -0.46
C CYS A 215 5.54 -13.24 0.50
N THR A 216 5.08 -14.50 0.49
CA THR A 216 4.05 -15.03 1.41
C THR A 216 4.57 -16.24 2.20
N PRO A 217 4.17 -16.42 3.47
CA PRO A 217 3.22 -15.60 4.23
C PRO A 217 3.83 -14.30 4.78
N GLY A 218 3.09 -13.20 4.73
CA GLY A 218 3.59 -11.86 5.05
C GLY A 218 4.01 -11.68 6.51
N ARG A 219 3.33 -12.33 7.46
CA ARG A 219 3.65 -12.21 8.89
C ARG A 219 4.95 -12.93 9.28
N PHE A 220 5.54 -13.74 8.40
CA PHE A 220 6.88 -14.30 8.66
C PHE A 220 7.94 -13.19 8.63
N MET A 221 7.80 -12.22 7.72
CA MET A 221 8.73 -11.09 7.64
C MET A 221 8.37 -9.95 8.61
N LEU A 222 7.08 -9.80 8.90
CA LEU A 222 6.55 -8.75 9.77
C LEU A 222 5.60 -9.38 10.81
N PRO A 223 6.16 -10.04 11.84
CA PRO A 223 5.37 -10.85 12.78
C PRO A 223 4.55 -10.01 13.77
N GLY A 224 4.93 -8.75 14.03
CA GLY A 224 4.29 -7.95 15.08
C GLY A 224 4.28 -8.70 16.41
N ASP A 225 3.12 -8.78 17.04
CA ASP A 225 2.91 -9.46 18.33
C ASP A 225 2.93 -11.00 18.23
N LEU A 226 3.01 -11.56 17.02
CA LEU A 226 3.09 -13.02 16.80
C LEU A 226 4.53 -13.55 16.81
N ALA A 227 5.53 -12.70 17.06
CA ALA A 227 6.92 -13.13 17.11
C ALA A 227 7.11 -14.24 18.15
N GLY A 228 7.68 -15.38 17.73
CA GLY A 228 7.86 -16.57 18.58
C GLY A 228 6.61 -17.45 18.74
N SER A 229 5.48 -17.09 18.13
CA SER A 229 4.26 -17.91 18.17
C SER A 229 4.39 -19.16 17.29
N PRO A 230 3.87 -20.33 17.72
CA PRO A 230 3.84 -21.54 16.91
C PRO A 230 3.11 -21.38 15.56
N VAL A 231 2.21 -20.39 15.45
CA VAL A 231 1.49 -20.12 14.19
C VAL A 231 2.41 -19.66 13.05
N LEU A 232 3.63 -19.22 13.37
CA LEU A 232 4.67 -18.82 12.41
C LEU A 232 5.78 -19.86 12.26
N THR A 233 5.54 -21.10 12.68
CA THR A 233 6.55 -22.17 12.67
C THR A 233 6.22 -23.27 11.67
N PHE A 234 5.90 -22.86 10.44
CA PHE A 234 5.70 -23.77 9.31
C PHE A 234 6.48 -23.35 8.06
N ALA A 235 6.67 -24.27 7.13
CA ALA A 235 7.35 -24.03 5.85
C ALA A 235 6.75 -24.94 4.77
N PRO A 236 6.87 -24.59 3.48
CA PRO A 236 6.39 -25.45 2.42
C PRO A 236 7.31 -26.69 2.30
N LEU A 237 6.71 -27.89 2.31
CA LEU A 237 7.40 -29.16 2.12
C LEU A 237 6.87 -29.93 0.90
N PRO A 238 7.72 -30.68 0.18
CA PRO A 238 7.26 -31.64 -0.81
C PRO A 238 6.25 -32.62 -0.20
N ALA A 239 5.19 -32.94 -0.94
CA ALA A 239 4.20 -33.89 -0.48
C ALA A 239 4.81 -35.30 -0.39
N PRO A 240 4.80 -35.97 0.77
CA PRO A 240 5.23 -37.35 0.87
C PRO A 240 4.18 -38.28 0.26
N SER A 241 4.57 -39.52 -0.08
CA SER A 241 3.63 -40.56 -0.54
C SER A 241 2.60 -40.93 0.53
N GLN A 242 2.98 -40.83 1.80
CA GLN A 242 2.10 -40.99 2.95
C GLN A 242 2.38 -39.89 3.98
N ALA A 243 1.33 -39.29 4.53
CA ALA A 243 1.41 -38.36 5.64
C ALA A 243 0.64 -38.96 6.83
N PRO A 244 1.26 -39.79 7.70
CA PRO A 244 0.60 -40.37 8.85
C PRO A 244 0.25 -39.31 9.91
N ARG A 245 -0.64 -39.65 10.86
CA ARG A 245 -1.01 -38.74 11.94
C ARG A 245 0.22 -38.45 12.82
N GLY A 246 0.48 -37.18 13.11
CA GLY A 246 1.64 -36.75 13.90
C GLY A 246 2.94 -36.65 13.09
N SER A 247 2.89 -36.79 11.77
CA SER A 247 4.03 -36.52 10.92
C SER A 247 4.33 -35.03 10.80
N LEU A 248 5.57 -34.70 10.42
CA LEU A 248 6.00 -33.34 10.15
C LEU A 248 5.08 -32.66 9.11
N TYR A 249 4.79 -33.33 7.99
CA TYR A 249 3.95 -32.77 6.93
C TYR A 249 2.54 -32.41 7.43
N ARG A 250 1.91 -33.28 8.24
CA ARG A 250 0.59 -32.98 8.81
C ARG A 250 0.62 -31.84 9.82
N GLU A 251 1.71 -31.70 10.56
CA GLU A 251 1.86 -30.57 11.48
C GLU A 251 2.05 -29.25 10.71
N MET A 252 2.80 -29.25 9.61
CA MET A 252 2.94 -28.07 8.74
C MET A 252 1.59 -27.65 8.15
N ASP A 253 0.78 -28.61 7.68
CA ASP A 253 -0.58 -28.37 7.20
C ASP A 253 -1.47 -27.78 8.31
N ARG A 254 -1.47 -28.38 9.50
CA ARG A 254 -2.22 -27.88 10.65
C ARG A 254 -1.83 -26.46 11.03
N ARG A 255 -0.53 -26.14 11.04
CA ARG A 255 0.00 -24.79 11.35
C ARG A 255 -0.37 -23.77 10.27
N PHE A 256 -0.36 -24.17 8.99
CA PHE A 256 -0.83 -23.35 7.88
C PHE A 256 -2.33 -23.01 7.99
N GLU A 257 -3.17 -24.00 8.31
CA GLU A 257 -4.61 -23.75 8.53
C GLU A 257 -4.88 -22.94 9.80
N ALA A 258 -4.08 -23.13 10.86
CA ALA A 258 -4.10 -22.28 12.05
C ALA A 258 -3.72 -20.83 11.73
N TYR A 259 -2.72 -20.62 10.85
CA TYR A 259 -2.35 -19.28 10.38
C TYR A 259 -3.50 -18.61 9.63
N LYS A 260 -4.16 -19.33 8.72
CA LYS A 260 -5.32 -18.81 7.98
C LYS A 260 -6.45 -18.40 8.93
N SER A 261 -6.81 -19.25 9.89
CA SER A 261 -7.96 -19.05 10.78
C SER A 261 -7.72 -18.09 11.95
N HIS A 262 -6.50 -18.05 12.51
CA HIS A 262 -6.18 -17.26 13.71
C HIS A 262 -5.38 -15.99 13.44
N VAL A 263 -4.79 -15.83 12.25
CA VAL A 263 -3.97 -14.65 11.90
C VAL A 263 -4.56 -13.90 10.73
N VAL A 264 -4.77 -14.58 9.60
CA VAL A 264 -5.25 -13.95 8.38
C VAL A 264 -6.70 -13.52 8.57
N GLN A 265 -7.58 -14.47 8.89
CA GLN A 265 -9.02 -14.23 8.98
C GLN A 265 -9.41 -13.11 9.97
N PRO A 266 -8.91 -13.07 11.23
CA PRO A 266 -9.29 -12.03 12.18
C PRO A 266 -8.85 -10.65 11.72
N PHE A 267 -7.61 -10.51 11.24
CA PHE A 267 -7.09 -9.24 10.71
C PHE A 267 -8.00 -8.66 9.61
N PHE A 268 -8.41 -9.50 8.66
CA PHE A 268 -9.27 -9.04 7.58
C PHE A 268 -10.69 -8.69 8.06
N ARG A 269 -11.21 -9.42 9.04
CA ARG A 269 -12.55 -9.15 9.59
C ARG A 269 -12.60 -7.89 10.47
N GLU A 270 -11.52 -7.60 11.19
CA GLU A 270 -11.48 -6.50 12.15
C GLU A 270 -11.13 -5.18 11.49
N HIS A 271 -10.16 -5.18 10.57
CA HIS A 271 -9.65 -3.95 9.96
C HIS A 271 -10.12 -3.79 8.51
N PHE A 272 -10.00 -4.84 7.70
CA PHE A 272 -10.18 -4.70 6.26
C PHE A 272 -11.64 -4.62 5.84
N SER A 273 -12.55 -5.34 6.52
CA SER A 273 -13.98 -5.30 6.19
C SER A 273 -14.61 -3.92 6.44
N ARG A 274 -13.89 -2.99 7.07
CA ARG A 274 -14.34 -1.62 7.31
C ARG A 274 -13.80 -0.63 6.27
N ILE A 275 -12.89 -1.04 5.40
CA ILE A 275 -12.26 -0.14 4.42
C ILE A 275 -13.27 0.22 3.32
N ASP A 276 -13.44 1.53 3.09
CA ASP A 276 -14.30 2.10 2.04
C ASP A 276 -13.50 2.37 0.75
N ARG A 277 -12.25 2.80 0.94
CA ARG A 277 -11.33 3.26 -0.12
C ARG A 277 -9.98 2.60 0.09
N GLN A 278 -9.33 2.18 -0.99
CA GLN A 278 -8.01 1.58 -0.92
C GLN A 278 -7.03 2.32 -1.83
N VAL A 279 -5.82 2.56 -1.33
CA VAL A 279 -4.65 2.83 -2.18
C VAL A 279 -3.61 1.72 -2.00
N VAL A 280 -3.12 1.21 -3.13
CA VAL A 280 -2.02 0.24 -3.22
C VAL A 280 -0.85 0.95 -3.89
N LEU A 281 0.17 1.25 -3.11
CA LEU A 281 1.38 1.91 -3.58
C LEU A 281 2.32 0.88 -4.20
N VAL A 282 2.95 1.26 -5.32
CA VAL A 282 3.75 0.35 -6.15
C VAL A 282 5.05 1.03 -6.57
N ASP A 283 6.18 0.39 -6.28
CA ASP A 283 7.48 0.77 -6.85
C ASP A 283 7.69 0.13 -8.23
N ALA A 284 6.97 0.66 -9.23
CA ALA A 284 7.05 0.16 -10.60
C ALA A 284 8.41 0.45 -11.25
N LEU A 285 9.02 1.58 -10.92
CA LEU A 285 10.33 1.96 -11.44
C LEU A 285 11.42 1.02 -10.90
N GLY A 286 11.41 0.72 -9.61
CA GLY A 286 12.30 -0.25 -8.99
C GLY A 286 12.16 -1.64 -9.61
N ALA A 287 10.93 -2.08 -9.92
CA ALA A 287 10.71 -3.36 -10.61
C ALA A 287 11.26 -3.37 -12.04
N ILE A 288 11.07 -2.30 -12.82
CA ILE A 288 11.65 -2.17 -14.17
C ILE A 288 13.18 -2.19 -14.09
N HIS A 289 13.77 -1.47 -13.13
CA HIS A 289 15.20 -1.44 -12.89
C HIS A 289 15.77 -2.81 -12.48
N ALA A 290 15.04 -3.57 -11.67
CA ALA A 290 15.45 -4.90 -11.24
C ALA A 290 15.38 -5.96 -12.36
N GLY A 291 14.59 -5.73 -13.41
CA GLY A 291 14.55 -6.56 -14.62
C GLY A 291 13.20 -7.23 -14.90
N PRO A 292 13.10 -8.01 -15.99
CA PRO A 292 11.82 -8.54 -16.46
C PRO A 292 11.12 -9.45 -15.46
N GLN A 293 11.87 -10.30 -14.74
CA GLN A 293 11.31 -11.20 -13.73
C GLN A 293 10.64 -10.45 -12.57
N ALA A 294 11.26 -9.36 -12.10
CA ALA A 294 10.69 -8.53 -11.03
C ALA A 294 9.43 -7.80 -11.49
N LEU A 295 9.39 -7.35 -12.75
CA LEU A 295 8.20 -6.71 -13.33
C LEU A 295 7.03 -7.71 -13.47
N GLU A 296 7.30 -8.92 -13.95
CA GLU A 296 6.25 -9.96 -14.05
C GLU A 296 5.74 -10.40 -12.67
N ASP A 297 6.64 -10.52 -11.70
CA ASP A 297 6.30 -10.81 -10.31
C ASP A 297 5.39 -9.74 -9.71
N LEU A 298 5.75 -8.46 -9.90
CA LEU A 298 4.92 -7.33 -9.49
C LEU A 298 3.54 -7.38 -10.16
N ARG A 299 3.48 -7.64 -11.47
CA ARG A 299 2.22 -7.74 -12.22
C ARG A 299 1.31 -8.84 -11.67
N ARG A 300 1.85 -10.03 -11.40
CA ARG A 300 1.10 -11.16 -10.81
C ARG A 300 0.60 -10.81 -9.42
N THR A 301 1.46 -10.25 -8.58
CA THR A 301 1.13 -9.82 -7.22
C THR A 301 -0.02 -8.81 -7.20
N MET A 302 0.02 -7.79 -8.07
CA MET A 302 -1.07 -6.83 -8.20
C MET A 302 -2.37 -7.47 -8.67
N ALA A 303 -2.31 -8.45 -9.58
CA ALA A 303 -3.48 -9.18 -10.05
C ALA A 303 -4.11 -10.03 -8.94
N GLU A 304 -3.30 -10.67 -8.09
CA GLU A 304 -3.76 -11.43 -6.91
C GLU A 304 -4.42 -10.49 -5.88
N ILE A 305 -3.80 -9.35 -5.60
CA ILE A 305 -4.37 -8.31 -4.73
C ILE A 305 -5.74 -7.85 -5.26
N LEU A 306 -5.85 -7.53 -6.55
CA LEU A 306 -7.10 -7.08 -7.13
C LEU A 306 -8.19 -8.16 -7.04
N GLN A 307 -7.83 -9.44 -7.16
CA GLN A 307 -8.76 -10.56 -6.95
C GLN A 307 -9.24 -10.65 -5.50
N ALA A 308 -8.37 -10.36 -4.54
CA ALA A 308 -8.67 -10.35 -3.11
C ALA A 308 -9.73 -9.31 -2.70
N PHE A 309 -9.75 -8.13 -3.36
CA PHE A 309 -10.71 -7.05 -3.09
C PHE A 309 -12.15 -7.29 -3.58
N ARG A 310 -12.53 -8.53 -3.91
CA ARG A 310 -13.77 -8.80 -4.66
C ARG A 310 -14.77 -9.67 -3.88
N PRO A 311 -15.80 -9.05 -3.30
CA PRO A 311 -16.97 -9.75 -2.79
C PRO A 311 -17.78 -10.38 -3.94
N GLY A 312 -18.11 -11.67 -3.85
CA GLY A 312 -19.13 -12.33 -4.68
C GLY A 312 -18.67 -13.52 -5.54
N ARG A 313 -17.40 -13.61 -5.96
CA ARG A 313 -16.90 -14.79 -6.70
C ARG A 313 -16.41 -15.92 -5.80
N ASN A 314 -16.03 -15.57 -4.58
CA ASN A 314 -15.58 -16.52 -3.59
C ASN A 314 -16.51 -16.40 -2.38
N THR A 315 -17.42 -17.36 -2.22
CA THR A 315 -18.44 -17.37 -1.16
C THR A 315 -17.81 -17.21 0.22
N PHE A 316 -16.62 -17.79 0.41
CA PHE A 316 -15.84 -17.70 1.64
C PHE A 316 -15.34 -16.28 1.94
N LEU A 317 -14.71 -15.59 0.98
CA LEU A 317 -14.24 -14.21 1.17
C LEU A 317 -15.40 -13.23 1.33
N SER A 318 -16.51 -13.47 0.63
CA SER A 318 -17.73 -12.66 0.77
C SER A 318 -18.32 -12.73 2.18
N GLN A 319 -18.29 -13.91 2.81
CA GLN A 319 -18.70 -14.11 4.20
C GLN A 319 -17.74 -13.44 5.18
N LEU A 320 -16.43 -13.53 4.92
CA LEU A 320 -15.41 -12.90 5.75
C LEU A 320 -15.53 -11.38 5.78
N LEU A 321 -15.84 -10.77 4.63
CA LEU A 321 -15.99 -9.31 4.48
C LEU A 321 -17.38 -8.79 4.86
N LEU A 322 -18.28 -9.65 5.37
CA LEU A 322 -19.65 -9.28 5.80
C LEU A 322 -20.43 -8.51 4.73
N GLY A 323 -20.14 -8.74 3.45
CA GLY A 323 -20.77 -8.02 2.33
C GLY A 323 -20.32 -6.57 2.12
N HIS A 324 -19.44 -6.02 2.97
CA HIS A 324 -18.87 -4.68 2.79
C HIS A 324 -17.95 -4.67 1.57
N ARG A 325 -18.02 -3.61 0.77
CA ARG A 325 -17.28 -3.50 -0.49
C ARG A 325 -16.42 -2.25 -0.50
N VAL A 326 -15.15 -2.42 -0.86
CA VAL A 326 -14.28 -1.28 -1.19
C VAL A 326 -14.82 -0.64 -2.46
N GLU A 327 -15.27 0.61 -2.36
CA GLU A 327 -15.91 1.33 -3.45
C GLU A 327 -14.89 1.82 -4.50
N ARG A 328 -13.67 2.17 -4.05
CA ARG A 328 -12.59 2.66 -4.91
C ARG A 328 -11.24 2.09 -4.55
N ILE A 329 -10.50 1.68 -5.58
CA ILE A 329 -9.15 1.12 -5.46
C ILE A 329 -8.21 1.89 -6.39
N LEU A 330 -7.20 2.52 -5.81
CA LEU A 330 -6.16 3.23 -6.53
C LEU A 330 -4.85 2.45 -6.50
N PHE A 331 -4.33 2.06 -7.66
CA PHE A 331 -2.95 1.58 -7.79
C PHE A 331 -2.04 2.75 -8.16
N ALA A 332 -1.16 3.15 -7.27
CA ALA A 332 -0.31 4.32 -7.46
C ALA A 332 1.15 3.93 -7.64
N ALA A 333 1.70 4.15 -8.84
CA ALA A 333 3.15 4.07 -9.06
C ALA A 333 3.82 5.27 -8.39
N THR A 334 4.58 5.01 -7.32
CA THR A 334 5.27 6.04 -6.55
C THR A 334 6.57 6.47 -7.22
N MET A 335 7.21 7.51 -6.67
CA MET A 335 8.51 8.03 -7.12
C MET A 335 8.50 8.53 -8.57
N ALA A 336 7.36 9.00 -9.08
CA ALA A 336 7.27 9.55 -10.43
C ALA A 336 8.22 10.76 -10.65
N ASP A 337 8.67 11.43 -9.58
CA ASP A 337 9.69 12.48 -9.63
C ASP A 337 11.07 11.96 -10.04
N HIS A 338 11.32 10.65 -10.01
CA HIS A 338 12.54 10.05 -10.56
C HIS A 338 12.53 10.02 -12.11
N LEU A 339 11.46 10.51 -12.73
CA LEU A 339 11.32 10.69 -14.16
C LEU A 339 10.99 12.14 -14.49
N HIS A 340 11.50 12.61 -15.62
CA HIS A 340 11.03 13.83 -16.24
C HIS A 340 9.53 13.73 -16.58
N HIS A 341 8.77 14.83 -16.51
CA HIS A 341 7.30 14.78 -16.66
C HIS A 341 6.83 14.16 -17.98
N THR A 342 7.62 14.25 -19.04
CA THR A 342 7.35 13.65 -20.36
C THR A 342 7.16 12.12 -20.28
N GLN A 343 7.76 11.46 -19.29
CA GLN A 343 7.64 10.00 -19.12
C GLN A 343 6.52 9.58 -18.14
N HIS A 344 5.92 10.53 -17.39
CA HIS A 344 4.87 10.22 -16.41
C HIS A 344 3.62 9.55 -17.00
N PRO A 345 3.12 9.97 -18.19
CA PRO A 345 2.02 9.29 -18.85
C PRO A 345 2.38 7.85 -19.22
N LYS A 346 3.61 7.62 -19.72
CA LYS A 346 4.09 6.28 -20.10
C LYS A 346 4.08 5.32 -18.90
N LEU A 347 4.60 5.78 -17.75
CA LEU A 347 4.54 5.01 -16.49
C LEU A 347 3.10 4.68 -16.06
N THR A 348 2.17 5.63 -16.23
CA THR A 348 0.75 5.41 -15.93
C THR A 348 0.15 4.35 -16.86
N VAL A 349 0.46 4.40 -18.16
CA VAL A 349 -0.04 3.43 -19.15
C VAL A 349 0.55 2.03 -18.91
N ILE A 350 1.82 1.93 -18.49
CA ILE A 350 2.43 0.66 -18.07
C ILE A 350 1.68 0.07 -16.86
N MET A 351 1.41 0.88 -15.83
CA MET A 351 0.60 0.46 -14.67
C MET A 351 -0.79 -0.02 -15.06
N GLN A 352 -1.48 0.72 -15.92
CA GLN A 352 -2.80 0.34 -16.42
C GLN A 352 -2.77 -0.98 -17.19
N SER A 353 -1.75 -1.19 -18.02
CA SER A 353 -1.58 -2.42 -18.81
C SER A 353 -1.25 -3.63 -17.94
N MET A 354 -0.47 -3.47 -16.87
CA MET A 354 -0.24 -4.54 -15.89
C MET A 354 -1.54 -5.01 -15.23
N LEU A 355 -2.47 -4.10 -14.98
CA LEU A 355 -3.76 -4.39 -14.36
C LEU A 355 -4.84 -4.82 -15.36
N ARG A 356 -4.63 -4.68 -16.68
CA ARG A 356 -5.66 -4.85 -17.71
C ARG A 356 -6.36 -6.22 -17.61
N GLU A 357 -5.62 -7.32 -17.63
CA GLU A 357 -6.22 -8.67 -17.53
C GLU A 357 -6.97 -8.90 -16.22
N ALA A 358 -6.45 -8.35 -15.11
CA ALA A 358 -7.11 -8.46 -13.83
C ALA A 358 -8.39 -7.61 -13.81
N ARG A 359 -8.36 -6.42 -14.41
CA ARG A 359 -9.47 -5.48 -14.59
C ARG A 359 -10.55 -5.99 -15.55
N ASP A 360 -10.18 -6.62 -16.66
CA ASP A 360 -11.13 -7.12 -17.67
C ASP A 360 -11.87 -8.35 -17.15
N ARG A 361 -11.13 -9.27 -16.50
CA ARG A 361 -11.73 -10.33 -15.67
C ARG A 361 -12.50 -9.76 -14.47
N ALA A 362 -12.32 -8.46 -14.20
CA ALA A 362 -12.92 -7.72 -13.11
C ALA A 362 -14.00 -6.69 -13.39
N ALA A 363 -14.38 -6.49 -14.65
CA ALA A 363 -15.35 -5.47 -15.03
C ALA A 363 -16.77 -5.69 -14.43
N PHE A 364 -17.03 -6.84 -13.80
CA PHE A 364 -18.33 -7.24 -13.25
C PHE A 364 -18.58 -6.99 -11.74
N ALA A 365 -17.72 -6.27 -10.98
CA ALA A 365 -17.83 -6.23 -9.50
C ALA A 365 -18.09 -4.85 -8.81
N GLY A 366 -18.35 -3.77 -9.55
CA GLY A 366 -18.85 -2.52 -8.97
C GLY A 366 -17.85 -1.59 -8.25
N ALA A 367 -16.61 -2.03 -7.98
CA ALA A 367 -15.56 -1.14 -7.46
C ALA A 367 -14.90 -0.34 -8.59
N LEU A 368 -14.81 0.98 -8.44
CA LEU A 368 -14.08 1.85 -9.37
C LEU A 368 -12.58 1.67 -9.15
N THR A 369 -11.86 1.18 -10.17
CA THR A 369 -10.41 0.95 -10.10
C THR A 369 -9.68 1.92 -11.01
N ALA A 370 -8.67 2.60 -10.48
CA ALA A 370 -7.80 3.49 -11.24
C ALA A 370 -6.32 3.15 -11.02
N ALA A 371 -5.49 3.56 -11.97
CA ALA A 371 -4.04 3.55 -11.82
C ALA A 371 -3.44 4.88 -12.28
N MET A 372 -2.46 5.38 -11.53
CA MET A 372 -1.74 6.63 -11.83
C MET A 372 -0.30 6.56 -11.37
N SER A 373 0.58 7.35 -11.98
CA SER A 373 1.89 7.66 -11.43
C SER A 373 1.81 8.91 -10.55
N LEU A 374 2.46 8.91 -9.39
CA LEU A 374 2.52 10.05 -8.48
C LEU A 374 3.86 10.11 -7.75
N SER A 375 4.09 11.24 -7.08
CA SER A 375 5.14 11.36 -6.07
C SER A 375 4.58 12.13 -4.88
N SER A 376 4.56 11.51 -3.72
CA SER A 376 3.99 12.09 -2.49
C SER A 376 4.89 13.18 -1.89
N LEU A 377 6.19 13.10 -2.19
CA LEU A 377 7.18 14.13 -1.92
C LEU A 377 8.14 14.19 -3.11
N ARG A 378 8.14 15.31 -3.81
CA ARG A 378 9.05 15.56 -4.92
C ARG A 378 10.45 15.84 -4.38
N ALA A 379 11.39 14.93 -4.62
CA ALA A 379 12.78 15.03 -4.19
C ALA A 379 13.73 15.51 -5.31
N THR A 380 13.23 15.67 -6.53
CA THR A 380 14.00 16.04 -7.71
C THR A 380 13.48 17.30 -8.39
N VAL A 381 14.33 17.90 -9.22
CA VAL A 381 13.97 18.96 -10.17
C VAL A 381 14.22 18.47 -11.60
N GLU A 382 13.53 19.07 -12.56
CA GLU A 382 13.73 18.75 -13.98
C GLU A 382 15.01 19.40 -14.48
N GLU A 383 15.74 18.69 -15.34
CA GLU A 383 17.00 19.16 -15.91
C GLU A 383 17.17 18.57 -17.31
N THR A 384 17.93 19.27 -18.15
CA THR A 384 18.26 18.81 -19.50
C THR A 384 19.77 18.60 -19.56
N VAL A 385 20.21 17.43 -20.03
CA VAL A 385 21.63 17.02 -20.02
C VAL A 385 22.06 16.61 -21.43
N THR A 386 23.29 16.90 -21.82
CA THR A 386 23.88 16.40 -23.07
C THR A 386 24.59 15.07 -22.84
N ARG A 387 24.14 14.00 -23.51
CA ARG A 387 24.74 12.66 -23.48
C ARG A 387 25.06 12.22 -24.92
N HIS A 388 26.31 11.87 -25.20
CA HIS A 388 26.77 11.46 -26.55
C HIS A 388 26.44 12.46 -27.68
N GLY A 389 26.40 13.76 -27.37
CA GLY A 389 26.05 14.82 -28.33
C GLY A 389 24.53 15.05 -28.50
N GLU A 390 23.69 14.24 -27.85
CA GLU A 390 22.24 14.40 -27.84
C GLU A 390 21.76 15.02 -26.52
N THR A 391 20.72 15.84 -26.62
CA THR A 391 20.08 16.44 -25.47
C THR A 391 18.99 15.49 -24.94
N VAL A 392 19.06 15.13 -23.67
CA VAL A 392 18.10 14.23 -23.01
C VAL A 392 17.43 14.90 -21.82
N GLU A 393 16.14 14.61 -21.65
CA GLU A 393 15.34 15.08 -20.52
C GLU A 393 15.59 14.23 -19.28
N ALA A 394 16.17 14.84 -18.25
CA ALA A 394 16.66 14.20 -17.04
C ALA A 394 16.00 14.81 -15.79
N VAL A 395 16.38 14.27 -14.64
CA VAL A 395 16.04 14.85 -13.33
C VAL A 395 17.29 14.97 -12.48
N ARG A 396 17.33 15.98 -11.61
CA ARG A 396 18.42 16.21 -10.66
C ARG A 396 17.93 16.12 -9.23
N GLY A 397 18.71 15.47 -8.37
CA GLY A 397 18.40 15.39 -6.95
C GLY A 397 19.62 15.13 -6.09
N ARG A 398 19.40 15.13 -4.77
CA ARG A 398 20.42 14.80 -3.76
C ARG A 398 20.54 13.29 -3.63
N LEU A 399 21.70 12.71 -3.93
CA LEU A 399 21.94 11.28 -3.76
C LEU A 399 21.92 10.90 -2.28
N MET A 400 21.25 9.79 -1.93
CA MET A 400 21.18 9.33 -0.54
C MET A 400 22.55 8.93 0.03
N GLU A 401 23.40 8.28 -0.78
CA GLU A 401 24.65 7.69 -0.29
C GLU A 401 25.74 8.73 -0.04
N SER A 402 25.83 9.74 -0.91
CA SER A 402 26.91 10.73 -0.88
C SER A 402 26.47 12.13 -0.45
N GLY A 403 25.16 12.39 -0.44
CA GLY A 403 24.59 13.72 -0.20
C GLY A 403 24.85 14.73 -1.34
N ARG A 404 25.52 14.32 -2.43
CA ARG A 404 25.84 15.19 -3.58
C ARG A 404 24.64 15.35 -4.51
N GLN A 405 24.63 16.44 -5.27
CA GLN A 405 23.68 16.61 -6.37
C GLN A 405 24.13 15.78 -7.57
N ALA A 406 23.19 15.05 -8.19
CA ALA A 406 23.45 14.30 -9.41
C ALA A 406 22.26 14.38 -10.36
N ALA A 407 22.56 14.52 -11.65
CA ALA A 407 21.59 14.37 -12.73
C ALA A 407 21.45 12.88 -13.08
N MET A 408 20.22 12.45 -13.35
CA MET A 408 19.88 11.08 -13.72
C MET A 408 18.96 11.10 -14.94
N TYR A 409 19.42 10.43 -15.99
CA TYR A 409 18.58 9.99 -17.09
C TYR A 409 18.45 8.47 -16.99
N PRO A 410 17.30 7.93 -16.53
CA PRO A 410 17.18 6.50 -16.27
C PRO A 410 16.95 5.66 -17.53
N GLY A 411 16.91 6.28 -18.72
CA GLY A 411 16.42 5.66 -19.94
C GLY A 411 14.97 6.06 -20.25
N GLU A 412 14.54 5.75 -21.46
CA GLU A 412 13.18 6.06 -21.92
C GLU A 412 12.25 4.87 -21.72
N LEU A 413 11.12 5.11 -21.05
CA LEU A 413 10.01 4.17 -21.01
C LEU A 413 9.37 4.06 -22.40
N PRO A 414 9.05 2.84 -22.87
CA PRO A 414 8.42 2.68 -24.18
C PRO A 414 7.00 3.23 -24.19
N ASP A 415 6.57 3.76 -25.33
CA ASP A 415 5.19 4.21 -25.52
C ASP A 415 4.21 3.03 -25.49
N ASP A 416 4.63 1.88 -26.04
CA ASP A 416 3.89 0.62 -25.96
C ASP A 416 4.40 -0.24 -24.77
N PRO A 417 3.57 -0.44 -23.72
CA PRO A 417 3.93 -1.28 -22.59
C PRO A 417 4.25 -2.73 -22.95
N ALA A 418 3.76 -3.25 -24.09
CA ALA A 418 4.03 -4.63 -24.50
C ALA A 418 5.54 -4.90 -24.68
N ARG A 419 6.34 -3.87 -25.00
CA ARG A 419 7.80 -3.96 -25.08
C ARG A 419 8.47 -4.33 -23.75
N LEU A 420 7.85 -4.01 -22.62
CA LEU A 420 8.31 -4.46 -21.29
C LEU A 420 7.56 -5.71 -20.82
N LEU A 421 6.24 -5.74 -21.03
CA LEU A 421 5.39 -6.78 -20.46
C LEU A 421 5.51 -8.14 -21.16
N SER A 422 5.71 -8.18 -22.49
CA SER A 422 5.85 -9.46 -23.20
C SER A 422 7.13 -10.20 -22.85
N PRO A 423 8.34 -9.57 -22.89
CA PRO A 423 9.56 -10.25 -22.47
C PRO A 423 9.51 -10.71 -21.00
N ALA A 424 8.89 -9.90 -20.13
CA ALA A 424 8.71 -10.26 -18.72
C ALA A 424 7.86 -11.54 -18.55
N ARG A 425 6.77 -11.67 -19.34
CA ARG A 425 5.91 -12.87 -19.32
C ARG A 425 6.58 -14.10 -19.93
N GLU A 426 7.42 -13.90 -20.93
CA GLU A 426 8.22 -14.95 -21.57
C GLU A 426 9.42 -15.41 -20.73
N GLY A 427 9.65 -14.76 -19.58
CA GLY A 427 10.69 -15.14 -18.63
C GLY A 427 12.09 -14.63 -18.99
N ALA A 428 12.19 -13.53 -19.75
CA ALA A 428 13.47 -12.93 -20.10
C ALA A 428 14.31 -12.61 -18.84
N GLU A 429 15.62 -12.87 -18.91
CA GLU A 429 16.54 -12.59 -17.80
C GLU A 429 17.03 -11.14 -17.77
N ARG A 430 17.06 -10.48 -18.93
CA ARG A 430 17.53 -9.09 -19.10
C ARG A 430 16.71 -8.36 -20.16
N TRP A 431 16.69 -7.04 -20.08
CA TRP A 431 16.18 -6.20 -21.17
C TRP A 431 17.13 -6.31 -22.38
N LEU A 432 16.59 -6.54 -23.58
CA LEU A 432 17.40 -6.79 -24.78
C LEU A 432 18.25 -5.56 -25.18
N ASP A 433 17.70 -4.35 -25.05
CA ASP A 433 18.30 -3.12 -25.61
C ASP A 433 18.28 -1.90 -24.67
N ALA A 434 18.04 -2.05 -23.36
CA ALA A 434 17.83 -0.91 -22.45
C ALA A 434 18.71 -0.93 -21.21
N GLU A 435 19.56 0.10 -21.06
CA GLU A 435 20.17 0.50 -19.78
C GLU A 435 19.13 1.29 -18.96
N PHE A 436 18.15 0.61 -18.36
CA PHE A 436 17.25 1.29 -17.41
C PHE A 436 17.86 1.29 -16.01
N ALA A 437 18.40 2.44 -15.58
CA ALA A 437 19.14 2.55 -14.32
C ALA A 437 18.57 3.65 -13.42
N LEU A 438 18.22 3.30 -12.19
CA LEU A 438 17.73 4.24 -11.19
C LEU A 438 18.79 4.54 -10.14
N MET A 439 19.00 5.82 -9.90
CA MET A 439 19.67 6.34 -8.71
C MET A 439 18.65 6.55 -7.60
N ARG A 440 19.11 6.48 -6.35
CA ARG A 440 18.28 6.73 -5.18
C ARG A 440 18.50 8.15 -4.67
N PHE A 441 17.47 8.97 -4.79
CA PHE A 441 17.46 10.32 -4.26
C PHE A 441 16.92 10.37 -2.82
N GLY A 442 17.55 11.20 -2.00
CA GLY A 442 17.07 11.59 -0.68
C GLY A 442 16.21 12.85 -0.77
N PRO A 443 15.38 13.13 0.24
CA PRO A 443 14.64 14.38 0.28
C PRO A 443 15.61 15.56 0.31
N ALA A 444 15.22 16.65 -0.35
CA ALA A 444 15.96 17.90 -0.38
C ALA A 444 15.42 18.86 0.69
N ARG A 445 16.20 19.87 1.08
CA ARG A 445 15.69 20.95 1.93
C ARG A 445 14.61 21.71 1.18
N ILE A 446 13.49 21.98 1.83
CA ILE A 446 12.31 22.60 1.21
C ILE A 446 11.97 23.87 1.98
N ALA A 447 11.91 25.00 1.28
CA ALA A 447 11.32 26.20 1.82
C ALA A 447 9.80 26.15 1.57
N LEU A 448 9.04 25.76 2.59
CA LEU A 448 7.58 25.72 2.52
C LEU A 448 7.00 27.12 2.70
N LYS A 449 6.07 27.51 1.82
CA LYS A 449 5.28 28.73 2.00
C LYS A 449 4.13 28.46 2.98
N PRO A 450 3.69 29.45 3.77
CA PRO A 450 2.50 29.30 4.61
C PRO A 450 1.29 28.82 3.82
N GLY A 451 0.59 27.81 4.32
CA GLY A 451 -0.59 27.22 3.68
C GLY A 451 -0.28 26.27 2.50
N GLU A 452 0.99 26.03 2.17
CA GLU A 452 1.41 25.00 1.21
C GLU A 452 2.06 23.81 1.90
N GLY A 453 1.48 22.62 1.71
CA GLY A 453 2.12 21.36 2.05
C GLY A 453 3.36 21.07 1.18
N PRO A 454 4.07 19.97 1.46
CA PRO A 454 5.25 19.57 0.71
C PRO A 454 4.98 19.38 -0.78
N PRO A 455 5.94 19.72 -1.67
CA PRO A 455 5.78 19.60 -3.11
C PRO A 455 5.53 18.14 -3.49
N HIS A 456 4.57 17.91 -4.37
CA HIS A 456 4.16 16.58 -4.82
C HIS A 456 3.88 16.57 -6.32
N ILE A 457 3.63 15.38 -6.87
CA ILE A 457 3.15 15.16 -8.23
C ILE A 457 1.86 14.36 -8.15
N ARG A 458 0.74 14.95 -8.57
CA ARG A 458 -0.60 14.30 -8.68
C ARG A 458 -1.18 13.70 -7.39
N LEU A 459 -0.70 14.09 -6.21
CA LEU A 459 -1.29 13.69 -4.93
C LEU A 459 -2.70 14.25 -4.73
N ASP A 460 -2.95 15.45 -5.27
CA ASP A 460 -4.25 16.09 -5.40
C ASP A 460 -5.23 15.29 -6.26
N ARG A 461 -4.80 14.73 -7.39
CA ARG A 461 -5.62 13.79 -8.19
C ARG A 461 -5.90 12.48 -7.44
N ALA A 462 -4.94 11.98 -6.67
CA ALA A 462 -5.15 10.81 -5.84
C ALA A 462 -6.21 11.09 -4.76
N ALA A 463 -6.14 12.24 -4.09
CA ALA A 463 -7.14 12.69 -3.13
C ALA A 463 -8.53 12.85 -3.78
N GLU A 464 -8.62 13.49 -4.95
CA GLU A 464 -9.87 13.61 -5.69
C GLU A 464 -10.51 12.25 -5.97
N PHE A 465 -9.73 11.28 -6.46
CA PHE A 465 -10.24 9.94 -6.72
C PHE A 465 -10.70 9.24 -5.45
N LEU A 466 -9.90 9.30 -4.37
CA LEU A 466 -10.14 8.55 -3.15
C LEU A 466 -11.28 9.14 -2.31
N ILE A 467 -11.36 10.46 -2.18
CA ILE A 467 -12.27 11.12 -1.23
C ILE A 467 -13.10 12.26 -1.84
N GLY A 468 -12.82 12.71 -3.06
CA GLY A 468 -13.42 13.93 -3.63
C GLY A 468 -14.94 13.89 -3.78
N ASP A 469 -15.54 12.73 -3.97
CA ASP A 469 -17.00 12.57 -4.04
C ASP A 469 -17.73 12.74 -2.70
N ARG A 470 -17.01 12.63 -1.58
CA ARG A 470 -17.55 12.80 -0.22
C ARG A 470 -17.37 14.23 0.28
N LEU A 471 -16.48 15.00 -0.35
CA LEU A 471 -16.15 16.38 0.02
C LEU A 471 -17.06 17.40 -0.67
#